data_AF-A0A8J8GQX4-F1
#
_entry.id   AF-A0A8J8GQX4-F1
#
_cell.length_a   1.000
_cell.length_b   1.000
_cell.length_c   1.000
_cell.angle_alpha   90.00
_cell.angle_beta   90.00
_cell.angle_gamma   90.00
#
_symmetry.space_group_name_H-M   'P 1'
#
loop_
_entity.id
_entity.type
_entity.pdbx_description
1 polymer ?
#
loop_
_entity_poly.entity_id
_entity_poly.type
_entity_poly.pdbx_seq_one_letter_code
_entity_poly.pdbx_strand_id
1 'polypeptide(L)'
;MPNGRSAAVRSHRRSSPRRGGRTALFILVPVLVAVAAGGGVYGYQNLLADRCSGEVTATIVAAPSTAPLLEELGKTWAATSPNVDGHCGKVTVTPADSNKVANALSGVWPSELGQQPDVWVPESSAWFRSAQTGDAEAILPDLQPSVARSPVVLAMPKAMAQALGWPSAKVDWGSVLDQAAVKGWNSYGKSWGKFKLGMTDPGQSTPGLLALSAIIDRDDDQDVSDTERQGLLKLKTVLEVKADDTGAIMDEFDSKGGQGGEGG
;
A
#
# COMPACT_ATOMS: atom_id res chain seq x y z
N MET A 1 31.86 108.15 44.70
CA MET A 1 31.33 107.53 45.94
C MET A 1 29.84 107.26 45.74
N PRO A 2 29.19 106.25 46.34
CA PRO A 2 29.68 105.12 47.15
C PRO A 2 29.11 103.72 46.70
N ASN A 3 29.89 102.63 46.78
CA ASN A 3 29.94 101.55 47.79
C ASN A 3 28.86 100.44 47.71
N GLY A 4 29.31 99.16 47.64
CA GLY A 4 28.73 98.12 48.49
C GLY A 4 28.63 96.68 47.97
N ARG A 5 29.60 95.84 48.41
CA ARG A 5 29.46 94.45 48.95
C ARG A 5 29.36 93.23 48.01
N SER A 6 30.23 92.27 48.33
CA SER A 6 30.37 90.90 47.82
C SER A 6 29.34 89.91 48.38
N ALA A 7 28.97 88.89 47.61
CA ALA A 7 28.64 87.55 48.12
C ALA A 7 28.75 86.49 47.02
N ALA A 8 29.30 85.33 47.38
CA ALA A 8 29.71 84.26 46.49
C ALA A 8 28.71 83.08 46.42
N VAL A 9 28.82 82.34 45.32
CA VAL A 9 28.44 80.92 45.06
C VAL A 9 26.96 80.53 45.02
N ARG A 10 26.51 80.05 43.85
CA ARG A 10 25.62 78.87 43.72
C ARG A 10 25.97 78.08 42.46
N SER A 11 26.24 76.79 42.64
CA SER A 11 26.47 75.81 41.60
C SER A 11 25.17 75.52 40.84
N HIS A 12 25.19 75.69 39.52
CA HIS A 12 24.13 75.15 38.66
C HIS A 12 24.57 73.77 38.16
N ARG A 13 24.00 72.72 38.77
CA ARG A 13 23.85 71.40 38.14
C ARG A 13 23.12 71.62 36.82
N ARG A 14 23.79 71.45 35.68
CA ARG A 14 23.11 71.33 34.38
C ARG A 14 22.40 69.97 34.36
N SER A 15 21.14 69.94 34.80
CA SER A 15 20.21 68.91 34.34
C SER A 15 19.91 69.18 32.87
N SER A 16 20.45 68.34 31.99
CA SER A 16 20.05 68.33 30.58
C SER A 16 18.54 67.99 30.49
N PRO A 17 17.71 68.79 29.81
CA PRO A 17 16.31 68.46 29.64
C PRO A 17 16.18 67.32 28.63
N ARG A 18 15.61 66.20 29.07
CA ARG A 18 15.18 65.09 28.21
C ARG A 18 14.14 65.59 27.19
N ARG A 19 14.57 66.06 26.02
CA ARG A 19 13.75 66.13 24.81
C ARG A 19 13.69 64.72 24.22
N GLY A 20 12.75 63.88 24.67
CA GLY A 20 12.74 62.46 24.30
C GLY A 20 11.35 61.83 24.18
N GLY A 21 10.32 62.59 23.79
CA GLY A 21 8.95 62.03 23.68
C GLY A 21 8.35 62.04 22.26
N ARG A 22 8.69 63.02 21.41
CA ARG A 22 7.99 63.22 20.12
C ARG A 22 8.67 62.52 18.94
N THR A 23 10.00 62.39 18.92
CA THR A 23 10.73 61.70 17.84
C THR A 23 10.53 60.18 17.86
N ALA A 24 10.34 59.58 19.03
CA ALA A 24 10.03 58.16 19.16
C ALA A 24 8.69 57.81 18.47
N LEU A 25 7.69 58.71 18.54
CA LEU A 25 6.39 58.49 17.92
C LEU A 25 6.47 58.46 16.39
N PHE A 26 7.30 59.32 15.78
CA PHE A 26 7.50 59.36 14.33
C PHE A 26 8.22 58.14 13.76
N ILE A 27 8.90 57.35 14.60
CA ILE A 27 9.57 56.11 14.19
C ILE A 27 8.71 54.89 14.52
N LEU A 28 8.07 54.86 15.69
CA LEU A 28 7.28 53.71 16.14
C LEU A 28 6.02 53.48 15.30
N VAL A 29 5.31 54.54 14.92
CA VAL A 29 4.08 54.44 14.11
C VAL A 29 4.34 53.83 12.73
N PRO A 30 5.28 54.31 11.90
CA PRO A 30 5.53 53.72 10.59
C PRO A 30 6.10 52.30 10.67
N VAL A 31 6.89 51.98 11.70
CA VAL A 31 7.36 50.60 11.93
C VAL A 31 6.20 49.67 12.25
N LEU A 32 5.27 50.08 13.14
CA LEU A 32 4.07 49.30 13.44
C LEU A 32 3.19 49.09 12.21
N VAL A 33 3.00 50.12 11.38
CA VAL A 33 2.24 50.02 10.14
C VAL A 33 2.94 49.08 9.15
N ALA A 34 4.27 49.16 9.02
CA ALA A 34 5.04 48.27 8.14
C ALA A 34 4.97 46.81 8.60
N VAL A 35 5.05 46.56 9.91
CA VAL A 35 4.91 45.21 10.49
C VAL A 35 3.49 44.69 10.30
N ALA A 36 2.45 45.51 10.52
CA ALA A 36 1.06 45.12 10.32
C ALA A 36 0.75 44.84 8.84
N ALA A 37 1.25 45.69 7.93
CA ALA A 37 1.10 45.50 6.49
C ALA A 37 1.88 44.27 5.99
N GLY A 38 3.12 44.09 6.45
CA GLY A 38 3.93 42.92 6.13
C GLY A 38 3.30 41.63 6.64
N GLY A 39 2.81 41.62 7.89
CA GLY A 39 2.08 40.50 8.47
C GLY A 39 0.76 40.23 7.76
N GLY A 40 0.03 41.28 7.34
CA GLY A 40 -1.20 41.17 6.56
C GLY A 40 -0.96 40.60 5.16
N VAL A 41 0.08 41.05 4.46
CA VAL A 41 0.49 40.52 3.14
C VAL A 41 0.96 39.08 3.27
N TYR A 42 1.80 38.77 4.26
CA TYR A 42 2.26 37.41 4.53
C TYR A 42 1.10 36.47 4.85
N GLY A 43 0.19 36.88 5.73
CA GLY A 43 -1.02 36.11 6.06
C GLY A 43 -1.96 35.93 4.87
N TYR A 44 -2.12 36.97 4.05
CA TYR A 44 -2.92 36.92 2.82
C TYR A 44 -2.31 36.00 1.76
N GLN A 45 -0.99 36.03 1.57
CA GLN A 45 -0.27 35.11 0.69
C GLN A 45 -0.39 33.67 1.16
N ASN A 46 -0.28 33.41 2.47
CA ASN A 46 -0.50 32.08 3.03
C ASN A 46 -1.96 31.60 2.83
N LEU A 47 -2.94 32.49 3.00
CA LEU A 47 -4.36 32.22 2.74
C LEU A 47 -4.69 31.98 1.26
N LEU A 48 -3.87 32.50 0.34
CA LEU A 48 -4.01 32.28 -1.10
C LEU A 48 -3.24 31.05 -1.59
N ALA A 49 -2.18 30.62 -0.90
CA ALA A 49 -1.46 29.38 -1.23
C ALA A 49 -2.37 28.15 -1.15
N ASP A 50 -3.37 28.18 -0.29
CA ASP A 50 -4.43 27.16 -0.15
C ASP A 50 -5.53 27.25 -1.23
N ARG A 51 -5.47 28.24 -2.14
CA ARG A 51 -6.48 28.41 -3.21
C ARG A 51 -5.96 27.85 -4.53
N CYS A 52 -6.47 26.68 -4.89
CA CYS A 52 -6.26 26.09 -6.19
C CYS A 52 -7.06 26.81 -7.28
N SER A 53 -6.50 26.87 -8.49
CA SER A 53 -7.14 27.40 -9.69
C SER A 53 -8.12 26.42 -10.36
N GLY A 54 -8.06 25.15 -9.97
CA GLY A 54 -8.93 24.07 -10.41
C GLY A 54 -8.69 22.79 -9.62
N GLU A 55 -9.33 21.68 -10.03
CA GLU A 55 -9.15 20.33 -9.45
C GLU A 55 -8.50 19.41 -10.50
N VAL A 56 -7.58 18.56 -10.07
CA VAL A 56 -7.00 17.48 -10.87
C VAL A 56 -7.20 16.15 -10.14
N THR A 57 -7.72 15.15 -10.83
CA THR A 57 -8.00 13.84 -10.24
C THR A 57 -7.12 12.78 -10.89
N ALA A 58 -6.36 12.05 -10.08
CA ALA A 58 -5.70 10.81 -10.48
C ALA A 58 -6.65 9.62 -10.25
N THR A 59 -6.73 8.74 -11.23
CA THR A 59 -7.52 7.52 -11.20
C THR A 59 -6.64 6.33 -10.85
N ILE A 60 -7.05 5.57 -9.84
CA ILE A 60 -6.37 4.37 -9.36
C ILE A 60 -7.31 3.19 -9.52
N VAL A 61 -6.86 2.13 -10.16
CA VAL A 61 -7.51 0.82 -10.07
C VAL A 61 -6.71 -0.04 -9.10
N ALA A 62 -7.40 -0.65 -8.13
CA ALA A 62 -6.75 -1.49 -7.13
C ALA A 62 -7.50 -2.79 -6.91
N ALA A 63 -6.78 -3.82 -6.46
CA ALA A 63 -7.41 -5.07 -6.04
C ALA A 63 -8.48 -4.81 -4.95
N PRO A 64 -9.62 -5.53 -4.95
CA PRO A 64 -10.69 -5.27 -3.98
C PRO A 64 -10.26 -5.34 -2.50
N SER A 65 -9.28 -6.19 -2.18
CA SER A 65 -8.70 -6.31 -0.84
C SER A 65 -7.86 -5.09 -0.40
N THR A 66 -7.37 -4.30 -1.35
CA THR A 66 -6.48 -3.14 -1.11
C THR A 66 -7.19 -1.81 -1.32
N ALA A 67 -8.23 -1.78 -2.17
CA ALA A 67 -8.95 -0.56 -2.53
C ALA A 67 -9.48 0.24 -1.32
N PRO A 68 -10.12 -0.36 -0.29
CA PRO A 68 -10.63 0.41 0.87
C PRO A 68 -9.53 1.18 1.62
N LEU A 69 -8.34 0.58 1.75
CA LEU A 69 -7.20 1.23 2.39
C LEU A 69 -6.71 2.42 1.56
N LEU A 70 -6.59 2.24 0.23
CA LEU A 70 -6.17 3.32 -0.66
C LEU A 70 -7.20 4.45 -0.72
N GLU A 71 -8.50 4.15 -0.63
CA GLU A 71 -9.55 5.16 -0.52
C GLU A 71 -9.41 5.99 0.77
N GLU A 72 -9.13 5.35 1.90
CA GLU A 72 -8.91 6.03 3.18
C GLU A 72 -7.65 6.92 3.13
N LEU A 73 -6.56 6.40 2.57
CA LEU A 73 -5.33 7.17 2.36
C LEU A 73 -5.56 8.35 1.40
N GLY A 74 -6.31 8.15 0.32
CA GLY A 74 -6.69 9.20 -0.62
C GLY A 74 -7.53 10.30 0.04
N LYS A 75 -8.49 9.94 0.89
CA LYS A 75 -9.29 10.90 1.68
C LYS A 75 -8.41 11.68 2.66
N THR A 76 -7.50 10.99 3.35
CA THR A 76 -6.58 11.60 4.31
C THR A 76 -5.63 12.58 3.62
N TRP A 77 -5.10 12.19 2.46
CA TRP A 77 -4.25 13.05 1.65
C TRP A 77 -5.03 14.26 1.11
N ALA A 78 -6.25 14.07 0.57
CA ALA A 78 -7.08 15.17 0.08
C ALA A 78 -7.41 16.20 1.18
N ALA A 79 -7.56 15.77 2.45
CA ALA A 79 -7.78 16.66 3.58
C ALA A 79 -6.59 17.58 3.92
N THR A 80 -5.40 17.31 3.37
CA THR A 80 -4.22 18.19 3.48
C THR A 80 -4.23 19.37 2.49
N SER A 81 -5.30 19.51 1.70
CA SER A 81 -5.43 20.52 0.63
C SER A 81 -4.22 20.48 -0.33
N PRO A 82 -3.92 19.33 -0.95
CA PRO A 82 -2.72 19.19 -1.76
C PRO A 82 -2.78 20.09 -3.00
N ASN A 83 -1.75 20.92 -3.18
CA ASN A 83 -1.59 21.79 -4.35
C ASN A 83 -0.52 21.19 -5.28
N VAL A 84 -0.95 20.72 -6.45
CA VAL A 84 -0.11 20.17 -7.51
C VAL A 84 -0.20 21.12 -8.71
N ASP A 85 0.88 21.82 -9.03
CA ASP A 85 0.95 22.78 -10.13
C ASP A 85 -0.23 23.79 -10.16
N GLY A 86 -0.63 24.29 -8.98
CA GLY A 86 -1.73 25.24 -8.85
C GLY A 86 -3.13 24.63 -8.86
N HIS A 87 -3.25 23.30 -8.85
CA HIS A 87 -4.51 22.55 -8.85
C HIS A 87 -4.65 21.72 -7.59
N CYS A 88 -5.88 21.58 -7.10
CA CYS A 88 -6.19 20.77 -5.94
C CYS A 88 -6.20 19.30 -6.37
N GLY A 89 -5.30 18.51 -5.78
CA GLY A 89 -5.16 17.11 -6.10
C GLY A 89 -6.25 16.26 -5.43
N LYS A 90 -6.79 15.31 -6.19
CA LYS A 90 -7.71 14.28 -5.69
C LYS A 90 -7.34 12.92 -6.25
N VAL A 91 -7.69 11.88 -5.51
CA VAL A 91 -7.54 10.50 -5.94
C VAL A 91 -8.91 9.84 -5.96
N THR A 92 -9.20 9.10 -7.04
CA THR A 92 -10.37 8.22 -7.12
C THR A 92 -9.88 6.79 -7.27
N VAL A 93 -10.30 5.91 -6.36
CA VAL A 93 -9.93 4.49 -6.38
C VAL A 93 -11.12 3.68 -6.87
N THR A 94 -10.89 2.77 -7.81
CA THR A 94 -11.89 1.82 -8.32
C THR A 94 -11.43 0.39 -8.04
N PRO A 95 -12.23 -0.42 -7.33
CA PRO A 95 -11.88 -1.82 -7.10
C PRO A 95 -12.07 -2.63 -8.39
N ALA A 96 -11.07 -3.40 -8.79
CA ALA A 96 -11.17 -4.39 -9.87
C ALA A 96 -10.21 -5.56 -9.64
N ASP A 97 -10.63 -6.76 -10.03
CA ASP A 97 -9.81 -7.97 -9.88
C ASP A 97 -8.53 -7.86 -10.70
N SER A 98 -7.40 -8.23 -10.10
CA SER A 98 -6.07 -8.04 -10.72
C SER A 98 -5.91 -8.82 -12.01
N ASN A 99 -6.55 -9.99 -12.14
CA ASN A 99 -6.55 -10.78 -13.37
C ASN A 99 -7.28 -10.06 -14.52
N LYS A 100 -8.41 -9.40 -14.24
CA LYS A 100 -9.18 -8.65 -15.23
C LYS A 100 -8.40 -7.46 -15.74
N VAL A 101 -7.74 -6.72 -14.84
CA VAL A 101 -6.91 -5.57 -15.23
C VAL A 101 -5.68 -6.03 -16.02
N ALA A 102 -5.00 -7.10 -15.59
CA ALA A 102 -3.88 -7.68 -16.33
C ALA A 102 -4.26 -8.07 -17.77
N ASN A 103 -5.40 -8.76 -17.93
CA ASN A 103 -5.93 -9.15 -19.24
C ASN A 103 -6.39 -7.94 -20.08
N ALA A 104 -6.91 -6.88 -19.44
CA ALA A 104 -7.34 -5.67 -20.13
C ALA A 104 -6.15 -4.87 -20.69
N LEU A 105 -5.00 -4.89 -20.01
CA LEU A 105 -3.80 -4.17 -20.43
C LEU A 105 -3.13 -4.80 -21.67
N SER A 106 -3.26 -6.11 -21.87
CA SER A 106 -2.68 -6.81 -23.02
C SER A 106 -3.49 -6.67 -24.32
N GLY A 107 -4.60 -5.93 -24.31
CA GLY A 107 -5.47 -5.75 -25.45
C GLY A 107 -6.22 -4.41 -25.44
N VAL A 108 -7.42 -4.40 -26.03
CA VAL A 108 -8.27 -3.20 -26.05
C VAL A 108 -8.90 -3.01 -24.67
N TRP A 109 -8.69 -1.84 -24.07
CA TRP A 109 -9.22 -1.53 -22.75
C TRP A 109 -10.76 -1.64 -22.74
N PRO A 110 -11.33 -2.48 -21.87
CA PRO A 110 -12.75 -2.78 -21.86
C PRO A 110 -13.56 -1.71 -21.10
N SER A 111 -14.70 -1.30 -21.68
CA SER A 111 -15.53 -0.22 -21.13
C SER A 111 -16.13 -0.53 -19.74
N GLU A 112 -16.32 -1.81 -19.43
CA GLU A 112 -16.83 -2.28 -18.13
C GLU A 112 -15.85 -2.06 -16.97
N LEU A 113 -14.55 -1.87 -17.26
CA LEU A 113 -13.55 -1.47 -16.27
C LEU A 113 -13.45 0.06 -16.12
N GLY A 114 -14.29 0.82 -16.82
CA GLY A 114 -14.27 2.27 -16.82
C GLY A 114 -13.16 2.84 -17.70
N GLN A 115 -12.64 4.01 -17.33
CA GLN A 115 -11.47 4.58 -18.02
C GLN A 115 -10.20 3.83 -17.62
N GLN A 116 -9.25 3.75 -18.55
CA GLN A 116 -7.93 3.22 -18.23
C GLN A 116 -7.28 4.10 -17.14
N PRO A 117 -6.80 3.50 -16.03
CA PRO A 117 -6.35 4.26 -14.88
C PRO A 117 -4.97 4.86 -15.09
N ASP A 118 -4.68 5.94 -14.35
CA ASP A 118 -3.34 6.51 -14.24
C ASP A 118 -2.40 5.59 -13.43
N VAL A 119 -2.96 4.89 -12.43
CA VAL A 119 -2.21 3.99 -11.54
C VAL A 119 -2.96 2.67 -11.37
N TRP A 120 -2.22 1.56 -11.44
CA TRP A 120 -2.74 0.23 -11.10
C TRP A 120 -1.99 -0.33 -9.90
N VAL A 121 -2.74 -0.75 -8.87
CA VAL A 121 -2.23 -1.44 -7.68
C VAL A 121 -2.79 -2.87 -7.64
N PRO A 122 -2.10 -3.84 -8.25
CA PRO A 122 -2.51 -5.23 -8.18
C PRO A 122 -2.30 -5.80 -6.78
N GLU A 123 -2.99 -6.90 -6.49
CA GLU A 123 -2.81 -7.64 -5.22
C GLU A 123 -1.40 -8.24 -5.10
N SER A 124 -0.74 -8.50 -6.23
CA SER A 124 0.63 -9.01 -6.29
C SER A 124 1.34 -8.50 -7.55
N SER A 125 2.66 -8.31 -7.43
CA SER A 125 3.53 -8.02 -8.59
C SER A 125 3.55 -9.15 -9.62
N ALA A 126 3.10 -10.37 -9.26
CA ALA A 126 2.92 -11.46 -10.20
C ALA A 126 1.92 -11.11 -11.32
N TRP A 127 0.84 -10.38 -11.02
CA TRP A 127 -0.11 -9.93 -12.04
C TRP A 127 0.50 -8.90 -12.98
N PHE A 128 1.34 -8.01 -12.47
CA PHE A 128 2.08 -7.07 -13.30
C PHE A 128 2.99 -7.83 -14.29
N ARG A 129 3.78 -8.79 -13.80
CA ARG A 129 4.64 -9.64 -14.66
C ARG A 129 3.84 -10.40 -15.70
N SER A 130 2.65 -10.90 -15.36
CA SER A 130 1.78 -11.58 -16.33
C SER A 130 1.24 -10.64 -17.41
N ALA A 131 1.06 -9.35 -17.08
CA ALA A 131 0.59 -8.33 -18.01
C ALA A 131 1.69 -7.78 -18.92
N GLN A 132 2.98 -7.92 -18.57
CA GLN A 132 4.14 -7.48 -19.37
C GLN A 132 4.37 -8.34 -20.63
N THR A 133 3.35 -8.47 -21.47
CA THR A 133 3.46 -9.18 -22.74
C THR A 133 2.78 -8.37 -23.84
N GLY A 134 3.34 -8.40 -25.04
CA GLY A 134 2.78 -7.67 -26.19
C GLY A 134 2.73 -6.16 -25.96
N ASP A 135 1.65 -5.51 -26.40
CA ASP A 135 1.51 -4.05 -26.40
C ASP A 135 1.49 -3.42 -24.99
N ALA A 136 1.15 -4.20 -23.96
CA ALA A 136 1.16 -3.76 -22.57
C ALA A 136 2.57 -3.39 -22.09
N GLU A 137 3.61 -4.03 -22.63
CA GLU A 137 5.01 -3.78 -22.25
C GLU A 137 5.39 -2.31 -22.50
N ALA A 138 4.85 -1.68 -23.54
CA ALA A 138 5.17 -0.30 -23.91
C ALA A 138 4.53 0.77 -23.00
N ILE A 139 3.46 0.43 -22.28
CA ILE A 139 2.72 1.37 -21.42
C ILE A 139 2.98 1.15 -19.93
N LEU A 140 3.52 0.00 -19.56
CA LEU A 140 3.83 -0.35 -18.18
C LEU A 140 5.17 0.28 -17.75
N PRO A 141 5.25 0.84 -16.52
CA PRO A 141 6.48 1.45 -16.05
C PRO A 141 7.58 0.41 -15.75
N ASP A 142 8.82 0.78 -16.03
CA ASP A 142 10.01 -0.03 -15.66
C ASP A 142 10.10 -0.24 -14.14
N LEU A 143 9.76 0.79 -13.36
CA LEU A 143 9.80 0.77 -11.90
C LEU A 143 8.50 0.20 -11.31
N GLN A 144 8.64 -0.90 -10.58
CA GLN A 144 7.52 -1.62 -9.94
C GLN A 144 7.78 -1.81 -8.44
N PRO A 145 7.72 -0.74 -7.64
CA PRO A 145 7.95 -0.86 -6.21
C PRO A 145 6.84 -1.69 -5.54
N SER A 146 7.24 -2.64 -4.69
CA SER A 146 6.32 -3.33 -3.78
C SER A 146 5.92 -2.38 -2.65
N VAL A 147 4.64 -2.00 -2.58
CA VAL A 147 4.12 -1.13 -1.51
C VAL A 147 3.70 -1.89 -0.26
N ALA A 148 3.40 -3.18 -0.42
CA ALA A 148 3.05 -4.11 0.65
C ALA A 148 3.55 -5.51 0.31
N ARG A 149 3.60 -6.40 1.30
CA ARG A 149 3.93 -7.81 1.12
C ARG A 149 3.12 -8.68 2.08
N SER A 150 2.49 -9.71 1.55
CA SER A 150 1.83 -10.77 2.29
C SER A 150 2.39 -12.13 1.87
N PRO A 151 2.63 -13.06 2.80
CA PRO A 151 3.04 -14.41 2.45
C PRO A 151 1.83 -15.25 2.01
N VAL A 152 2.03 -16.11 1.02
CA VAL A 152 1.11 -17.22 0.73
C VAL A 152 1.52 -18.41 1.58
N VAL A 153 0.54 -18.97 2.30
CA VAL A 153 0.78 -20.03 3.29
C VAL A 153 -0.07 -21.26 2.99
N LEU A 154 0.42 -22.42 3.39
CA LEU A 154 -0.36 -23.64 3.39
C LEU A 154 -1.16 -23.73 4.70
N ALA A 155 -2.49 -23.76 4.58
CA ALA A 155 -3.39 -24.01 5.70
C ALA A 155 -3.76 -25.50 5.76
N MET A 156 -3.69 -26.09 6.96
CA MET A 156 -4.18 -27.46 7.21
C MET A 156 -4.60 -27.64 8.67
N PRO A 157 -5.42 -28.64 8.99
CA PRO A 157 -5.76 -28.99 10.36
C PRO A 157 -4.51 -29.25 11.22
N LYS A 158 -4.55 -28.81 12.48
CA LYS A 158 -3.43 -28.98 13.42
C LYS A 158 -2.94 -30.42 13.53
N ALA A 159 -3.87 -31.39 13.60
CA ALA A 159 -3.52 -32.81 13.71
C ALA A 159 -2.75 -33.31 12.47
N MET A 160 -3.09 -32.80 11.28
CA MET A 160 -2.39 -33.11 10.03
C MET A 160 -1.00 -32.49 9.99
N ALA A 161 -0.87 -31.22 10.39
CA ALA A 161 0.44 -30.57 10.49
C ALA A 161 1.37 -31.32 11.46
N GLN A 162 0.84 -31.76 12.60
CA GLN A 162 1.59 -32.54 13.59
C GLN A 162 2.02 -33.91 13.05
N ALA A 163 1.20 -34.57 12.23
CA ALA A 163 1.59 -35.82 11.57
C ALA A 163 2.76 -35.62 10.60
N LEU A 164 2.91 -34.41 10.03
CA LEU A 164 4.05 -34.00 9.21
C LEU A 164 5.24 -33.48 10.02
N GLY A 165 5.18 -33.49 11.36
CA GLY A 165 6.27 -33.10 12.25
C GLY A 165 6.25 -31.65 12.74
N TRP A 166 5.21 -30.88 12.43
CA TRP A 166 5.03 -29.53 12.99
C TRP A 166 4.82 -29.56 14.52
N PRO A 167 5.37 -28.61 15.30
CA PRO A 167 6.13 -27.43 14.89
C PRO A 167 7.65 -27.64 14.75
N SER A 168 8.17 -28.83 15.07
CA SER A 168 9.61 -29.09 15.11
C SER A 168 10.24 -29.19 13.71
N ALA A 169 9.48 -29.68 12.72
CA ALA A 169 9.87 -29.73 11.32
C ALA A 169 9.26 -28.56 10.53
N LYS A 170 10.03 -27.99 9.60
CA LYS A 170 9.49 -27.05 8.60
C LYS A 170 8.67 -27.85 7.58
N VAL A 171 7.37 -27.60 7.57
CA VAL A 171 6.46 -28.10 6.54
C VAL A 171 6.48 -27.09 5.41
N ASP A 172 7.26 -27.35 4.37
CA ASP A 172 7.30 -26.53 3.15
C ASP A 172 6.39 -27.10 2.06
N TRP A 173 6.02 -26.28 1.07
CA TRP A 173 5.16 -26.67 -0.06
C TRP A 173 5.66 -27.93 -0.77
N GLY A 174 6.98 -28.01 -0.88
CA GLY A 174 7.68 -29.08 -1.52
C GLY A 174 7.53 -30.44 -0.84
N SER A 175 7.86 -30.51 0.45
CA SER A 175 7.74 -31.71 1.27
C SER A 175 6.29 -32.19 1.37
N VAL A 176 5.32 -31.28 1.40
CA VAL A 176 3.89 -31.64 1.40
C VAL A 176 3.50 -32.33 0.09
N LEU A 177 3.89 -31.76 -1.06
CA LEU A 177 3.62 -32.32 -2.38
C LEU A 177 4.46 -33.57 -2.69
N ASP A 178 5.62 -33.74 -2.07
CA ASP A 178 6.49 -34.89 -2.31
C ASP A 178 6.12 -36.09 -1.42
N GLN A 179 5.72 -35.84 -0.16
CA GLN A 179 5.58 -36.89 0.85
C GLN A 179 4.13 -37.27 1.13
N ALA A 180 3.24 -36.30 1.33
CA ALA A 180 1.85 -36.56 1.72
C ALA A 180 0.97 -36.88 0.50
N ALA A 181 1.19 -36.17 -0.61
CA ALA A 181 0.49 -36.32 -1.87
C ALA A 181 0.57 -37.73 -2.49
N VAL A 182 1.76 -38.35 -2.44
CA VAL A 182 2.03 -39.62 -3.15
C VAL A 182 1.71 -40.84 -2.29
N LYS A 183 1.90 -40.76 -0.97
CA LYS A 183 1.77 -41.90 -0.05
C LYS A 183 0.46 -41.92 0.73
N GLY A 184 -0.27 -40.80 0.75
CA GLY A 184 -1.47 -40.62 1.55
C GLY A 184 -1.19 -40.61 3.06
N TRP A 185 -2.23 -40.47 3.87
CA TRP A 185 -2.07 -40.35 5.32
C TRP A 185 -1.72 -41.67 6.02
N ASN A 186 -1.95 -42.81 5.37
CA ASN A 186 -1.60 -44.14 5.90
C ASN A 186 -0.09 -44.31 6.14
N SER A 187 0.78 -43.66 5.34
CA SER A 187 2.23 -43.70 5.58
C SER A 187 2.66 -42.97 6.86
N TYR A 188 1.77 -42.15 7.42
CA TYR A 188 1.93 -41.46 8.69
C TYR A 188 1.13 -42.13 9.83
N GLY A 189 0.60 -43.33 9.60
CA GLY A 189 -0.21 -44.07 10.56
C GLY A 189 -1.58 -43.44 10.82
N LYS A 190 -2.13 -42.70 9.85
CA LYS A 190 -3.41 -42.01 9.96
C LYS A 190 -4.40 -42.53 8.93
N SER A 191 -5.62 -42.86 9.36
CA SER A 191 -6.70 -43.40 8.52
C SER A 191 -7.49 -42.33 7.75
N TRP A 192 -6.94 -41.12 7.59
CA TRP A 192 -7.60 -39.99 6.93
C TRP A 192 -7.72 -40.11 5.40
N GLY A 193 -7.29 -41.25 4.84
CA GLY A 193 -7.34 -41.52 3.41
C GLY A 193 -6.20 -40.85 2.63
N LYS A 194 -6.48 -40.51 1.37
CA LYS A 194 -5.52 -39.84 0.49
C LYS A 194 -5.35 -38.38 0.91
N PHE A 195 -4.17 -37.82 0.63
CA PHE A 195 -3.95 -36.39 0.77
C PHE A 195 -4.73 -35.64 -0.32
N LYS A 196 -5.34 -34.53 0.06
CA LYS A 196 -6.17 -33.68 -0.79
C LYS A 196 -5.72 -32.23 -0.64
N LEU A 197 -5.57 -31.53 -1.74
CA LEU A 197 -5.23 -30.11 -1.78
C LEU A 197 -6.38 -29.33 -2.40
N GLY A 198 -6.76 -28.23 -1.76
CA GLY A 198 -7.59 -27.19 -2.34
C GLY A 198 -6.73 -26.01 -2.78
N MET A 199 -6.98 -25.50 -3.98
CA MET A 199 -6.32 -24.31 -4.51
C MET A 199 -7.31 -23.53 -5.36
N THR A 200 -7.21 -22.21 -5.34
CA THR A 200 -8.02 -21.36 -6.21
C THR A 200 -7.48 -21.39 -7.65
N ASP A 201 -8.28 -21.01 -8.64
CA ASP A 201 -7.84 -20.99 -10.04
C ASP A 201 -6.64 -20.03 -10.23
N PRO A 202 -5.45 -20.53 -10.63
CA PRO A 202 -4.26 -19.69 -10.78
C PRO A 202 -4.37 -18.67 -11.91
N GLY A 203 -5.27 -18.88 -12.88
CA GLY A 203 -5.55 -17.89 -13.92
C GLY A 203 -6.52 -16.78 -13.49
N GLN A 204 -7.19 -16.93 -12.34
CA GLN A 204 -8.22 -15.99 -11.89
C GLN A 204 -7.97 -15.38 -10.53
N SER A 205 -7.15 -16.00 -9.69
CA SER A 205 -6.98 -15.64 -8.28
C SER A 205 -5.52 -15.46 -7.89
N THR A 206 -5.23 -14.45 -7.08
CA THR A 206 -3.87 -14.16 -6.61
C THR A 206 -3.28 -15.29 -5.74
N PRO A 207 -4.01 -15.86 -4.76
CA PRO A 207 -3.48 -16.96 -3.97
C PRO A 207 -3.18 -18.20 -4.81
N GLY A 208 -4.01 -18.50 -5.81
CA GLY A 208 -3.82 -19.62 -6.73
C GLY A 208 -2.61 -19.41 -7.63
N LEU A 209 -2.47 -18.21 -8.20
CA LEU A 209 -1.30 -17.84 -9.01
C LEU A 209 -0.01 -18.01 -8.22
N LEU A 210 0.05 -17.43 -7.02
CA LEU A 210 1.24 -17.47 -6.17
C LEU A 210 1.53 -18.87 -5.62
N ALA A 211 0.49 -19.65 -5.27
CA ALA A 211 0.66 -21.05 -4.87
C ALA A 211 1.21 -21.88 -6.03
N LEU A 212 0.69 -21.70 -7.25
CA LEU A 212 1.23 -22.36 -8.43
C LEU A 212 2.67 -21.94 -8.69
N SER A 213 2.98 -20.65 -8.65
CA SER A 213 4.36 -20.14 -8.80
C SER A 213 5.32 -20.82 -7.81
N ALA A 214 4.96 -20.88 -6.52
CA ALA A 214 5.79 -21.53 -5.50
C ALA A 214 5.95 -23.06 -5.69
N ILE A 215 5.11 -23.69 -6.51
CA ILE A 215 5.18 -25.13 -6.83
C ILE A 215 6.05 -25.37 -8.06
N ILE A 216 5.98 -24.49 -9.07
CA ILE A 216 6.68 -24.65 -10.35
C ILE A 216 8.09 -24.05 -10.37
N ASP A 217 8.37 -23.13 -9.45
CA ASP A 217 9.66 -22.46 -9.28
C ASP A 217 9.93 -22.45 -7.78
N ARG A 218 10.50 -23.56 -7.28
CA ARG A 218 10.63 -23.82 -5.84
C ARG A 218 11.84 -23.11 -5.23
N ASP A 219 12.85 -22.82 -6.04
CA ASP A 219 14.05 -22.11 -5.64
C ASP A 219 14.06 -20.62 -6.03
N ASP A 220 12.99 -20.13 -6.68
CA ASP A 220 12.78 -18.72 -7.06
C ASP A 220 13.90 -18.21 -7.98
N ASP A 221 14.40 -19.09 -8.85
CA ASP A 221 15.49 -18.80 -9.78
C ASP A 221 15.01 -18.31 -11.15
N GLN A 222 13.68 -18.28 -11.36
CA GLN A 222 12.99 -17.86 -12.59
C GLN A 222 13.20 -18.80 -13.79
N ASP A 223 13.78 -19.97 -13.58
CA ASP A 223 13.79 -21.08 -14.52
C ASP A 223 12.88 -22.21 -14.01
N VAL A 224 12.44 -23.09 -14.91
CA VAL A 224 11.62 -24.24 -14.53
C VAL A 224 12.33 -25.51 -14.98
N SER A 225 13.09 -26.07 -14.04
CA SER A 225 13.85 -27.31 -14.25
C SER A 225 12.94 -28.52 -14.51
N ASP A 226 13.50 -29.57 -15.11
CA ASP A 226 12.76 -30.84 -15.32
C ASP A 226 12.23 -31.44 -14.00
N THR A 227 12.93 -31.21 -12.89
CA THR A 227 12.50 -31.65 -11.55
C THR A 227 11.25 -30.90 -11.10
N GLU A 228 11.19 -29.59 -11.35
CA GLU A 228 10.05 -28.75 -10.97
C GLU A 228 8.84 -28.98 -11.86
N ARG A 229 9.05 -29.32 -13.14
CA ARG A 229 7.97 -29.79 -14.04
C ARG A 229 7.29 -31.04 -13.49
N GLN A 230 7.99 -31.92 -12.78
CA GLN A 230 7.35 -33.07 -12.12
C GLN A 230 6.45 -32.63 -10.95
N GLY A 231 6.73 -31.49 -10.32
CA GLY A 231 5.87 -30.86 -9.31
C GLY A 231 4.46 -30.58 -9.83
N LEU A 232 4.34 -30.12 -11.08
CA LEU A 232 3.03 -29.91 -11.73
C LEU A 232 2.21 -31.19 -11.88
N LEU A 233 2.87 -32.29 -12.26
CA LEU A 233 2.19 -33.59 -12.41
C LEU A 233 1.69 -34.11 -11.05
N LYS A 234 2.50 -33.93 -10.00
CA LYS A 234 2.10 -34.26 -8.62
C LYS A 234 0.94 -33.40 -8.17
N LEU A 235 0.98 -32.09 -8.42
CA LEU A 235 -0.10 -31.16 -8.11
C LEU A 235 -1.42 -31.62 -8.75
N LYS A 236 -1.42 -31.96 -10.05
CA LYS A 236 -2.61 -32.47 -10.74
C LYS A 236 -3.19 -33.73 -10.10
N THR A 237 -2.37 -34.54 -9.45
CA THR A 237 -2.80 -35.78 -8.79
C THR A 237 -3.51 -35.52 -7.46
N VAL A 238 -3.20 -34.41 -6.78
CA VAL A 238 -3.73 -34.11 -5.44
C VAL A 238 -4.68 -32.93 -5.38
N LEU A 239 -4.72 -32.12 -6.43
CA LEU A 239 -5.66 -31.02 -6.56
C LEU A 239 -7.07 -31.60 -6.70
N GLU A 240 -7.86 -31.49 -5.64
CA GLU A 240 -9.24 -31.99 -5.60
C GLU A 240 -10.24 -30.86 -5.67
N VAL A 241 -9.96 -29.75 -4.96
CA VAL A 241 -10.84 -28.59 -4.91
C VAL A 241 -10.22 -27.48 -5.75
N LYS A 242 -10.96 -27.07 -6.78
CA LYS A 242 -10.71 -25.85 -7.55
C LYS A 242 -11.86 -24.90 -7.27
N ALA A 243 -11.54 -23.75 -6.71
CA ALA A 243 -12.52 -22.69 -6.43
C ALA A 243 -12.08 -21.37 -7.04
N ASP A 244 -13.00 -20.43 -7.17
CA ASP A 244 -12.70 -19.08 -7.69
C ASP A 244 -12.06 -18.20 -6.61
N ASP A 245 -12.35 -18.46 -5.33
CA ASP A 245 -11.78 -17.76 -4.18
C ASP A 245 -11.50 -18.70 -2.99
N THR A 246 -10.72 -18.20 -2.01
CA THR A 246 -10.30 -18.97 -0.84
C THR A 246 -11.42 -19.19 0.17
N GLY A 247 -12.46 -18.33 0.17
CA GLY A 247 -13.64 -18.48 1.02
C GLY A 247 -14.41 -19.74 0.66
N ALA A 248 -14.65 -19.97 -0.63
CA ALA A 248 -15.29 -21.19 -1.12
C ALA A 248 -14.52 -22.48 -0.75
N ILE A 249 -13.18 -22.43 -0.72
CA ILE A 249 -12.35 -23.56 -0.24
C ILE A 249 -12.60 -23.83 1.25
N MET A 250 -12.65 -22.76 2.06
CA MET A 250 -12.88 -22.88 3.50
C MET A 250 -14.31 -23.33 3.81
N ASP A 251 -15.31 -22.81 3.10
CA ASP A 251 -16.70 -23.21 3.23
C ASP A 251 -16.88 -24.70 2.88
N GLU A 252 -16.23 -25.16 1.81
CA GLU A 252 -16.24 -26.59 1.46
C GLU A 252 -15.54 -27.43 2.55
N PHE A 253 -14.39 -26.97 3.05
CA PHE A 253 -13.66 -27.62 4.11
C PHE A 253 -14.49 -27.74 5.41
N ASP A 254 -15.17 -26.68 5.80
CA ASP A 254 -16.04 -26.63 6.98
C ASP A 254 -17.32 -27.46 6.79
N SER A 255 -17.92 -27.46 5.59
CA SER A 255 -19.09 -28.28 5.27
C SER A 255 -18.82 -29.78 5.38
N LYS A 256 -17.55 -30.20 5.20
CA LYS A 256 -17.09 -31.58 5.38
C LYS A 256 -16.65 -31.87 6.83
N GLY A 257 -16.99 -30.97 7.76
CA GLY A 257 -16.81 -31.14 9.20
C GLY A 257 -15.48 -30.64 9.74
N GLY A 258 -14.66 -29.94 8.94
CA GLY A 258 -13.35 -29.43 9.37
C GLY A 258 -12.34 -30.51 9.82
N GLN A 259 -12.75 -31.77 9.76
CA GLN A 259 -12.00 -32.96 10.09
C GLN A 259 -11.70 -33.63 8.76
N GLY A 260 -10.49 -33.43 8.24
CA GLY A 260 -10.08 -34.04 6.99
C GLY A 260 -9.90 -35.55 7.07
N GLY A 261 -10.91 -36.31 7.48
CA GLY A 261 -10.93 -37.78 7.34
C GLY A 261 -11.47 -38.60 8.51
N GLU A 262 -12.43 -38.14 9.33
CA GLU A 262 -13.08 -39.00 10.34
C GLU A 262 -14.37 -39.70 9.83
N GLY A 263 -14.80 -39.44 8.59
CA GLY A 263 -15.98 -40.09 7.99
C GLY A 263 -15.65 -40.87 6.72
N GLY A 264 -15.19 -42.11 6.86
CA GLY A 264 -14.94 -43.03 5.74
C GLY A 264 -14.41 -44.37 6.19
#